data_AF-A0A9E5B160-F1
#
_entry.id   AF-A0A9E5B160-F1
#
_cell.length_a   1.000
_cell.length_b   1.000
_cell.length_c   1.000
_cell.angle_alpha   90.00
_cell.angle_beta   90.00
_cell.angle_gamma   90.00
#
_symmetry.space_group_name_H-M   'P 1'
#
loop_
_entity.id
_entity.type
_entity.pdbx_description
1 polymer ?
#
loop_
_entity_poly.entity_id
_entity_poly.type
_entity_poly.pdbx_seq_one_letter_code
_entity_poly.pdbx_strand_id
1 'polypeptide(L)'
;MNRRTFLVTSVIATAARTINARAASPSALAPASELLREIIRANDAQIPALLARQERRAGHRWIGGLTNNYGLYTVQDTSGFISALSCAACAPDSKYFNSAELVEPLRRAFAYLLVAQHADGTVDYYATNFH
;
A
#
# COMPACT_ATOMS: atom_id res chain seq x y z
N MET A 1 24.75 39.85 30.27
CA MET A 1 23.79 38.79 29.85
C MET A 1 24.46 37.91 28.81
N ASN A 2 24.58 36.60 29.06
CA ASN A 2 25.42 35.71 28.26
C ASN A 2 24.62 35.16 27.07
N ARG A 3 25.04 35.48 25.84
CA ARG A 3 24.30 35.17 24.58
C ARG A 3 23.96 33.68 24.44
N ARG A 4 24.81 32.83 25.00
CA ARG A 4 24.64 31.37 25.01
C ARG A 4 23.46 30.92 25.87
N THR A 5 23.25 31.56 27.02
CA THR A 5 22.13 31.26 27.92
C THR A 5 20.80 31.67 27.29
N PHE A 6 20.74 32.82 26.60
CA PHE A 6 19.54 33.27 25.90
C PHE A 6 19.10 32.31 24.80
N LEU A 7 20.04 31.82 23.99
CA LEU A 7 19.74 30.86 22.91
C LEU A 7 19.24 29.51 23.45
N VAL A 8 19.88 28.99 24.50
CA VAL A 8 19.47 27.70 25.11
C VAL A 8 18.07 27.80 25.71
N THR A 9 17.77 28.87 26.46
CA THR A 9 16.46 29.03 27.11
C THR A 9 15.34 29.28 26.08
N SER A 10 15.62 30.01 25.00
CA SER A 10 14.61 30.34 23.96
C SER A 10 14.22 29.12 23.13
N VAL A 11 15.17 28.24 22.80
CA VAL A 11 14.90 27.01 22.05
C VAL A 11 14.04 26.03 22.86
N ILE A 12 14.35 25.86 24.16
CA ILE A 12 13.59 24.96 25.05
C ILE A 12 12.14 25.45 25.22
N ALA A 13 11.93 26.77 25.40
CA ALA A 13 10.59 27.33 25.56
C ALA A 13 9.70 27.17 24.31
N THR A 14 10.30 27.16 23.12
CA THR A 14 9.56 27.02 21.85
C THR A 14 9.23 25.56 21.56
N ALA A 15 10.14 24.62 21.88
CA ALA A 15 9.91 23.19 21.75
C ALA A 15 8.83 22.66 22.72
N ALA A 16 8.74 23.22 23.93
CA ALA A 16 7.70 22.82 24.89
C ALA A 16 6.27 23.18 24.43
N ARG A 17 6.11 24.24 23.62
CA ARG A 17 4.80 24.66 23.09
C ARG A 17 4.29 23.78 21.95
N THR A 18 5.18 23.22 21.13
CA THR A 18 4.79 22.37 19.98
C THR A 18 4.36 20.96 20.40
N ILE A 19 4.89 20.47 21.53
CA ILE A 19 4.49 19.15 22.08
C ILE A 19 3.06 19.20 22.61
N ASN A 20 2.64 20.30 23.25
CA ASN A 20 1.29 20.41 23.83
C ASN A 20 0.20 20.68 22.77
N ALA A 21 0.55 21.31 21.64
CA ALA A 21 -0.41 21.58 20.55
C ALA A 21 -0.80 20.32 19.75
N ARG A 22 -0.02 19.24 19.81
CA ARG A 22 -0.38 17.95 19.18
C ARG A 22 -1.19 17.02 20.08
N ALA A 23 -1.31 17.33 21.37
CA ALA A 23 -1.97 16.45 22.34
C ALA A 23 -3.49 16.68 22.48
N ALA A 24 -4.07 17.71 21.85
CA ALA A 24 -5.50 18.00 22.02
C ALA A 24 -6.16 18.55 20.75
N SER A 25 -6.62 17.64 19.88
CA SER A 25 -7.83 17.89 19.08
C SER A 25 -8.49 16.56 18.71
N PRO A 26 -9.37 16.02 19.58
CA PRO A 26 -10.16 14.83 19.27
C PRO A 26 -11.22 15.10 18.18
N SER A 27 -11.54 16.37 17.91
CA SER A 27 -12.67 16.76 17.07
C SER A 27 -12.38 16.86 15.56
N ALA A 28 -11.11 16.94 15.15
CA ALA A 28 -10.74 16.98 13.72
C ALA A 28 -10.68 15.58 13.08
N LEU A 29 -10.74 14.52 13.90
CA LEU A 29 -10.59 13.13 13.47
C LEU A 29 -11.89 12.50 12.98
N ALA A 30 -13.07 13.01 13.39
CA ALA A 30 -14.35 12.40 13.01
C ALA A 30 -14.62 12.40 11.49
N PRO A 31 -14.59 13.55 10.77
CA PRO A 31 -14.77 13.55 9.32
C PRO A 31 -13.64 12.84 8.57
N ALA A 32 -12.41 12.92 9.09
CA ALA A 32 -11.27 12.16 8.54
C ALA A 32 -11.45 10.64 8.73
N SER A 33 -12.09 10.20 9.82
CA SER A 33 -12.35 8.79 10.10
C SER A 33 -13.47 8.22 9.24
N GLU A 34 -14.51 8.98 8.92
CA GLU A 34 -15.56 8.51 8.00
C GLU A 34 -15.03 8.41 6.57
N LEU A 35 -14.28 9.43 6.10
CA LEU A 35 -13.62 9.36 4.79
C LEU A 35 -12.69 8.15 4.70
N LEU A 36 -11.92 7.86 5.75
CA LEU A 36 -11.07 6.68 5.79
C LEU A 36 -11.88 5.38 5.70
N ARG A 37 -13.00 5.28 6.43
CA ARG A 37 -13.92 4.12 6.33
C ARG A 37 -14.49 3.98 4.92
N GLU A 38 -14.85 5.08 4.27
CA GLU A 38 -15.31 5.07 2.87
C GLU A 38 -14.23 4.55 1.92
N ILE A 39 -12.98 5.01 2.07
CA ILE A 39 -11.84 4.54 1.27
C ILE A 39 -11.59 3.04 1.51
N ILE A 40 -11.66 2.58 2.76
CA ILE A 40 -11.52 1.16 3.09
C ILE A 40 -12.63 0.34 2.44
N ARG A 41 -13.89 0.79 2.54
CA ARG A 41 -15.04 0.12 1.89
C ARG A 41 -14.88 0.09 0.37
N ALA A 42 -14.39 1.17 -0.24
CA ALA A 42 -14.11 1.21 -1.67
C ALA A 42 -12.98 0.25 -2.07
N ASN A 43 -11.92 0.14 -1.27
CA ASN A 43 -10.88 -0.85 -1.45
C ASN A 43 -11.41 -2.29 -1.32
N ASP A 44 -12.26 -2.55 -0.33
CA ASP A 44 -12.86 -3.86 -0.12
C ASP A 44 -13.80 -4.28 -1.27
N ALA A 45 -14.46 -3.30 -1.90
CA ALA A 45 -15.38 -3.53 -3.00
C ALA A 45 -14.67 -3.98 -4.29
N GLN A 46 -13.44 -3.53 -4.54
CA GLN A 46 -12.68 -3.90 -5.75
C GLN A 46 -11.99 -5.28 -5.66
N ILE A 47 -11.75 -5.80 -4.44
CA ILE A 47 -10.96 -7.03 -4.23
C ILE A 47 -11.51 -8.25 -4.98
N PRO A 48 -12.82 -8.55 -5.01
CA PRO A 48 -13.32 -9.69 -5.78
C PRO A 48 -12.98 -9.62 -7.27
N ALA A 49 -13.10 -8.44 -7.88
CA ALA A 49 -12.76 -8.24 -9.30
C ALA A 49 -11.26 -8.37 -9.54
N LEU A 50 -10.44 -7.84 -8.62
CA LEU A 50 -8.99 -8.00 -8.64
C LEU A 50 -8.57 -9.47 -8.53
N LEU A 51 -9.16 -10.22 -7.60
CA LEU A 51 -8.91 -11.66 -7.41
C LEU A 51 -9.26 -12.46 -8.67
N ALA A 52 -10.36 -12.11 -9.35
CA ALA A 52 -10.80 -12.77 -10.58
C ALA A 52 -9.84 -12.54 -11.77
N ARG A 53 -9.10 -11.42 -11.79
CA ARG A 53 -8.13 -11.08 -12.84
C ARG A 53 -6.77 -11.77 -12.68
N GLN A 54 -6.49 -12.35 -11.51
CA GLN A 54 -5.22 -13.02 -11.25
C GLN A 54 -5.11 -14.33 -12.03
N GLU A 55 -3.98 -14.59 -12.67
CA GLU A 55 -3.73 -15.88 -13.31
C GLU A 55 -3.52 -17.00 -12.28
N ARG A 56 -4.29 -18.07 -12.41
CA ARG A 56 -4.31 -19.20 -11.47
C ARG A 56 -4.11 -20.56 -12.13
N ARG A 57 -4.08 -20.64 -13.46
CA ARG A 57 -3.88 -21.88 -14.22
C ARG A 57 -2.49 -22.43 -13.92
N ALA A 58 -2.45 -23.66 -13.41
CA ALA A 58 -1.21 -24.36 -13.14
C ALA A 58 -0.38 -24.49 -14.43
N GLY A 59 0.94 -24.29 -14.32
CA GLY A 59 1.86 -24.36 -15.46
C GLY A 59 1.86 -23.12 -16.38
N HIS A 60 1.01 -22.11 -16.14
CA HIS A 60 1.09 -20.87 -16.90
C HIS A 60 2.38 -20.10 -16.57
N ARG A 61 3.09 -19.62 -17.60
CA ARG A 61 4.36 -18.87 -17.43
C ARG A 61 4.24 -17.68 -16.47
N TRP A 62 3.09 -17.00 -16.52
CA TRP A 62 2.80 -15.80 -15.72
C TRP A 62 1.83 -16.06 -14.56
N ILE A 63 1.83 -17.27 -14.01
CA ILE A 63 1.00 -17.61 -12.85
C ILE A 63 1.18 -16.60 -11.71
N GLY A 64 0.07 -16.15 -11.12
CA GLY A 64 0.06 -15.14 -10.05
C GLY A 64 0.06 -13.69 -10.52
N GLY A 65 0.40 -13.41 -11.78
CA GLY A 65 0.37 -12.07 -12.35
C GLY A 65 -1.05 -11.61 -12.72
N LEU A 66 -1.22 -10.29 -12.81
CA LEU A 66 -2.42 -9.66 -13.33
C LEU A 66 -2.19 -9.08 -14.72
N THR A 67 -3.23 -9.17 -15.56
CA THR A 67 -3.24 -8.55 -16.88
C THR A 67 -3.70 -7.10 -16.83
N ASN A 68 -3.09 -6.23 -17.64
CA ASN A 68 -3.60 -4.90 -17.94
C ASN A 68 -4.85 -4.96 -18.84
N ASN A 69 -5.35 -3.79 -19.26
CA ASN A 69 -6.52 -3.66 -20.14
C ASN A 69 -6.33 -4.21 -21.57
N TYR A 70 -5.10 -4.56 -21.94
CA TYR A 70 -4.74 -5.17 -23.22
C TYR A 70 -4.50 -6.69 -23.11
N GLY A 71 -4.74 -7.29 -21.93
CA GLY A 71 -4.51 -8.71 -21.70
C GLY A 71 -3.04 -9.10 -21.46
N LEU A 72 -2.15 -8.13 -21.28
CA LEU A 72 -0.72 -8.39 -21.01
C LEU A 72 -0.46 -8.45 -19.52
N TYR A 73 0.26 -9.46 -19.05
CA TYR A 73 0.71 -9.53 -17.66
C TYR A 73 1.74 -8.43 -17.39
N THR A 74 1.51 -7.62 -16.35
CA THR A 74 2.43 -6.52 -16.03
C THR A 74 2.81 -6.51 -14.55
N VAL A 75 4.04 -6.05 -14.29
CA VAL A 75 4.51 -5.77 -12.93
C VAL A 75 3.67 -4.67 -12.27
N GLN A 76 3.23 -3.67 -13.03
CA GLN A 76 2.45 -2.55 -12.51
C GLN A 76 1.09 -2.99 -11.99
N ASP A 77 0.31 -3.73 -12.80
CA ASP A 77 -1.00 -4.24 -12.38
C ASP A 77 -0.88 -5.20 -11.20
N THR A 78 0.15 -6.05 -11.20
CA THR A 78 0.38 -6.98 -10.10
C THR A 78 0.82 -6.27 -8.82
N SER A 79 1.58 -5.19 -8.91
CA SER A 79 1.96 -4.35 -7.77
C SER A 79 0.76 -3.59 -7.19
N GLY A 80 -0.12 -3.07 -8.06
CA GLY A 80 -1.39 -2.46 -7.64
C GLY A 80 -2.29 -3.45 -6.91
N PHE A 81 -2.37 -4.68 -7.43
CA PHE A 81 -3.08 -5.78 -6.78
C PHE A 81 -2.53 -6.11 -5.38
N ILE A 82 -1.21 -6.26 -5.25
CA ILE A 82 -0.56 -6.50 -3.96
C ILE A 82 -0.89 -5.38 -2.97
N SER A 83 -0.84 -4.12 -3.44
CA SER A 83 -1.13 -2.96 -2.61
C SER A 83 -2.57 -2.98 -2.09
N ALA A 84 -3.55 -3.20 -2.97
CA ALA A 84 -4.96 -3.26 -2.61
C ALA A 84 -5.26 -4.38 -1.59
N LEU A 85 -4.73 -5.59 -1.82
CA LEU A 85 -4.91 -6.73 -0.92
C LEU A 85 -4.21 -6.51 0.43
N SER A 86 -3.00 -5.95 0.42
CA SER A 86 -2.25 -5.68 1.65
C SER A 86 -2.94 -4.62 2.50
N CYS A 87 -3.47 -3.55 1.87
CA CYS A 87 -4.28 -2.56 2.58
C CYS A 87 -5.49 -3.19 3.25
N ALA A 88 -6.20 -4.08 2.56
CA ALA A 88 -7.37 -4.77 3.10
C ALA A 88 -7.01 -5.74 4.24
N ALA A 89 -5.92 -6.49 4.08
CA ALA A 89 -5.45 -7.42 5.10
C ALA A 89 -5.03 -6.71 6.40
N CYS A 90 -4.52 -5.47 6.30
CA CYS A 90 -3.94 -4.73 7.42
C CYS A 90 -4.88 -3.68 8.05
N ALA A 91 -5.96 -3.27 7.37
CA ALA A 91 -6.87 -2.24 7.87
C ALA A 91 -7.93 -2.83 8.82
N PRO A 92 -8.00 -2.42 10.11
CA PRO A 92 -8.92 -3.01 11.08
C PRO A 92 -10.41 -2.94 10.72
N ASP A 93 -10.83 -1.90 10.01
CA ASP A 93 -12.22 -1.72 9.56
C ASP A 93 -12.53 -2.43 8.22
N SER A 94 -11.54 -3.09 7.60
CA SER A 94 -11.76 -3.87 6.38
C SER A 94 -12.44 -5.20 6.70
N LYS A 95 -13.33 -5.65 5.81
CA LYS A 95 -13.90 -7.00 5.89
C LYS A 95 -12.85 -8.11 5.68
N TYR A 96 -11.68 -7.76 5.15
CA TYR A 96 -10.56 -8.67 4.93
C TYR A 96 -9.46 -8.57 5.97
N PHE A 97 -9.67 -7.82 7.06
CA PHE A 97 -8.68 -7.69 8.12
C PHE A 97 -8.26 -9.06 8.65
N ASN A 98 -6.96 -9.37 8.57
CA ASN A 98 -6.39 -10.69 8.91
C ASN A 98 -7.04 -11.89 8.18
N SER A 99 -7.62 -11.68 7.00
CA SER A 99 -8.24 -12.77 6.23
C SER A 99 -7.19 -13.71 5.63
N ALA A 100 -7.29 -15.00 5.95
CA ALA A 100 -6.47 -16.05 5.35
C ALA A 100 -6.72 -16.20 3.83
N GLU A 101 -7.87 -15.73 3.32
CA GLU A 101 -8.22 -15.76 1.90
C GLU A 101 -7.20 -15.01 1.03
N LEU A 102 -6.58 -13.95 1.58
CA LEU A 102 -5.67 -13.09 0.82
C LEU A 102 -4.23 -13.60 0.79
N VAL A 103 -3.88 -14.58 1.64
CA VAL A 103 -2.50 -15.08 1.80
C VAL A 103 -1.98 -15.71 0.51
N GLU A 104 -2.73 -16.66 -0.04
CA GLU A 104 -2.30 -17.39 -1.24
C GLU A 104 -2.29 -16.51 -2.51
N PRO A 105 -3.30 -15.64 -2.75
CA PRO A 105 -3.24 -14.64 -3.81
C PRO A 105 -2.03 -13.70 -3.71
N LEU A 106 -1.73 -13.18 -2.51
CA LEU A 106 -0.54 -12.34 -2.28
C LEU A 106 0.74 -13.10 -2.56
N ARG A 107 0.87 -14.33 -2.02
CA ARG A 107 2.07 -15.18 -2.23
C ARG A 107 2.34 -15.42 -3.71
N ARG A 108 1.31 -15.68 -4.51
CA ARG A 108 1.44 -15.87 -5.96
C ARG A 108 1.83 -14.58 -6.68
N ALA A 109 1.25 -13.45 -6.29
CA ALA A 109 1.58 -12.16 -6.88
C ALA A 109 3.04 -11.77 -6.59
N PHE A 110 3.53 -11.99 -5.37
CA PHE A 110 4.95 -11.79 -5.04
C PHE A 110 5.87 -12.74 -5.83
N ALA A 111 5.50 -14.01 -5.97
CA ALA A 111 6.27 -14.95 -6.78
C ALA A 111 6.34 -14.52 -8.26
N TYR A 112 5.24 -14.00 -8.82
CA TYR A 112 5.25 -13.42 -10.16
C TYR A 112 6.22 -12.24 -10.28
N LEU A 113 6.21 -11.31 -9.31
CA LEU A 113 7.12 -10.15 -9.34
C LEU A 113 8.59 -10.57 -9.33
N LEU A 114 8.95 -11.58 -8.53
CA LEU A 114 10.31 -12.12 -8.48
C LEU A 114 10.73 -12.76 -9.81
N VAL A 115 9.81 -13.45 -10.50
CA VAL A 115 10.09 -14.06 -11.81
C VAL A 115 10.18 -13.02 -12.93
N ALA A 116 9.41 -11.93 -12.82
CA ALA A 116 9.42 -10.84 -13.80
C ALA A 116 10.61 -9.88 -13.61
N GLN A 117 11.33 -9.98 -12.50
CA GLN A 117 12.48 -9.15 -12.19
C GLN A 117 13.73 -9.66 -12.91
N HIS A 118 14.49 -8.75 -13.51
CA HIS A 118 15.80 -9.03 -14.12
C HIS A 118 16.86 -9.27 -13.05
N ALA A 119 18.00 -9.83 -13.45
CA ALA A 119 19.10 -10.15 -12.53
C ALA A 119 19.67 -8.90 -11.80
N ASP A 120 19.54 -7.71 -12.39
CA ASP A 120 19.96 -6.44 -11.82
C ASP A 120 18.90 -5.77 -10.92
N GLY A 121 17.74 -6.43 -10.74
CA GLY A 121 16.64 -5.95 -9.94
C GLY A 121 15.65 -5.05 -10.70
N THR A 122 15.88 -4.76 -11.97
CA THR A 122 14.97 -3.96 -12.79
C THR A 122 13.77 -4.78 -13.27
N VAL A 123 12.75 -4.09 -13.77
CA VAL A 123 11.56 -4.71 -14.40
C VAL A 123 11.24 -3.99 -15.70
N ASP A 124 10.68 -4.74 -16.65
CA ASP A 124 10.27 -4.17 -17.92
C ASP A 124 8.99 -3.34 -17.77
N TYR A 125 9.02 -2.15 -18.35
CA TYR A 125 7.80 -1.42 -18.65
C TYR A 125 7.20 -1.98 -19.94
N TYR A 126 5.99 -2.52 -19.83
CA TYR A 126 5.33 -3.28 -20.90
C TYR A 126 5.23 -2.57 -22.26
N ALA A 127 5.35 -1.23 -22.30
CA ALA A 127 5.21 -0.45 -23.54
C ALA A 127 6.53 0.07 -24.14
N THR A 128 7.61 0.19 -23.37
CA THR A 128 8.83 0.88 -23.88
C THR A 128 10.15 0.22 -23.52
N ASN A 129 10.19 -0.69 -22.54
CA ASN A 129 11.44 -1.30 -22.10
C ASN A 129 11.35 -2.80 -22.34
N PHE A 130 12.14 -3.28 -23.29
CA PHE A 130 12.35 -4.70 -23.54
C PHE A 130 13.85 -4.94 -23.40
N HIS A 131 14.24 -5.43 -22.23
CA HIS A 131 15.63 -5.80 -21.94
C HIS A 131 15.90 -7.25 -22.38
#